data_AF-A0A0P0N1P0-F1
#
_entry.id   AF-A0A0P0N1P0-F1
#
_cell.length_a   1.000
_cell.length_b   1.000
_cell.length_c   1.000
_cell.angle_alpha   90.00
_cell.angle_beta   90.00
_cell.angle_gamma   90.00
#
_symmetry.space_group_name_H-M   'P 1'
#
loop_
_entity.id
_entity.type
_entity.pdbx_description
1 polymer ?
#
loop_
_entity_poly.entity_id
_entity_poly.type
_entity_poly.pdbx_seq_one_letter_code
_entity_poly.pdbx_strand_id
1 'polypeptide(L)'
;MLTGLKAKISSTISKITTYLKEKATPVNVALVVLIILVGYAAWAFFEHSPAANVFCATCHVMKPFYEEFQESPHRQFNCHVCHVFDLETAQGTIRELYLTITGQAPDPEELRLEARLHIEDECLQCHRREDLAKLPLHNIHLEVAEIADSCTFCHSSHLLKPHNSDCTQCHDLERMLEKHKGYHRYAFAITILEEQNVTRNLPPEVLDIIKEVAGPSVECYRCHGETATWNVPLDPQCYVGALEGKTCLDCHKDLPEIDISDDRCTECHRK
;
A
#
# COMPACT_ATOMS: atom_id res chain seq x y z
N MET A 1 19.38 -32.98 -25.80
CA MET A 1 20.18 -31.73 -25.63
C MET A 1 21.23 -31.83 -24.54
N LEU A 2 20.87 -32.09 -23.27
CA LEU A 2 21.78 -32.02 -22.09
C LEU A 2 23.15 -32.71 -22.23
N THR A 3 23.24 -33.86 -22.91
CA THR A 3 24.49 -34.59 -23.15
C THR A 3 25.52 -33.79 -23.96
N GLY A 4 25.08 -33.11 -25.03
CA GLY A 4 25.95 -32.27 -25.86
C GLY A 4 26.46 -31.03 -25.14
N LEU A 5 25.65 -30.47 -24.22
CA LEU A 5 26.04 -29.32 -23.40
C LEU A 5 27.15 -29.71 -22.40
N LYS A 6 26.98 -30.85 -21.69
CA LYS A 6 28.02 -31.39 -20.79
C LYS A 6 29.34 -31.67 -21.52
N ALA A 7 29.28 -32.21 -22.74
CA ALA A 7 30.48 -32.44 -23.57
C ALA A 7 31.19 -31.12 -23.97
N LYS A 8 30.43 -30.09 -24.38
CA LYS A 8 30.98 -28.75 -24.68
C LYS A 8 31.70 -28.16 -23.46
N ILE A 9 31.01 -28.11 -22.32
CA ILE A 9 31.53 -27.57 -21.05
C ILE A 9 32.81 -28.30 -20.63
N SER A 10 32.81 -29.63 -20.65
CA SER A 10 34.00 -30.45 -20.36
C SER A 10 35.20 -30.09 -21.26
N SER A 11 34.99 -29.95 -22.57
CA SER A 11 36.07 -29.59 -23.50
C SER A 11 36.60 -28.16 -23.29
N THR A 12 35.75 -27.23 -22.85
CA THR A 12 36.14 -25.84 -22.55
C THR A 12 36.94 -25.78 -21.24
N ILE A 13 36.49 -26.47 -20.19
CA ILE A 13 37.22 -26.58 -18.92
C ILE A 13 38.58 -27.23 -19.17
N SER A 14 38.65 -28.32 -19.94
CA SER A 14 39.89 -28.97 -20.33
C SER A 14 40.88 -27.98 -20.96
N LYS A 15 40.47 -27.25 -22.00
CA LYS A 15 41.29 -26.24 -22.68
C LYS A 15 41.78 -25.14 -21.73
N ILE A 16 40.92 -24.65 -20.85
CA ILE A 16 41.29 -23.65 -19.83
C ILE A 16 42.33 -24.23 -18.87
N THR A 17 42.16 -25.46 -18.37
CA THR A 17 43.12 -26.09 -17.46
C THR A 17 44.48 -26.36 -18.10
N THR A 18 44.54 -26.73 -19.38
CA THR A 18 45.82 -26.88 -20.12
C THR A 18 46.49 -25.53 -20.35
N TYR A 19 45.74 -24.51 -20.80
CA TYR A 19 46.27 -23.15 -20.97
C TYR A 19 46.81 -22.58 -19.65
N LEU A 20 46.12 -22.81 -18.53
CA LEU A 20 46.61 -22.40 -17.21
C LEU A 20 47.87 -23.18 -16.80
N LYS A 21 47.96 -24.48 -17.05
CA LYS A 21 49.19 -25.26 -16.76
C LYS A 21 50.40 -24.85 -17.60
N GLU A 22 50.19 -24.45 -18.85
CA GLU A 22 51.28 -24.14 -19.79
C GLU A 22 51.66 -22.65 -19.85
N LYS A 23 50.74 -21.73 -19.52
CA LYS A 23 50.91 -20.28 -19.70
C LYS A 23 50.42 -19.38 -18.56
N ALA A 24 49.98 -19.93 -17.42
CA ALA A 24 49.72 -19.09 -16.25
C ALA A 24 51.04 -18.67 -15.57
N THR A 25 51.51 -17.46 -15.87
CA THR A 25 52.46 -16.77 -14.99
C THR A 25 51.76 -16.42 -13.66
N PRO A 26 52.49 -16.21 -12.55
CA PRO A 26 51.91 -15.72 -11.30
C PRO A 26 51.11 -14.42 -11.48
N VAL A 27 51.55 -13.55 -12.41
CA VAL A 27 50.84 -12.33 -12.82
C VAL A 27 49.48 -12.67 -13.44
N ASN A 28 49.42 -13.61 -14.39
CA ASN A 28 48.15 -14.00 -15.03
C ASN A 28 47.17 -14.62 -14.02
N VAL A 29 47.66 -15.42 -13.06
CA VAL A 29 46.82 -15.96 -11.97
C VAL A 29 46.28 -14.83 -11.09
N ALA A 30 47.15 -13.93 -10.63
CA ALA A 30 46.76 -12.79 -9.80
C ALA A 30 45.75 -11.86 -10.51
N LEU A 31 45.89 -11.66 -11.82
CA LEU A 31 45.00 -10.83 -12.63
C LEU A 31 43.61 -11.49 -12.79
N VAL A 32 43.55 -12.81 -13.02
CA VAL A 32 42.28 -13.56 -13.03
C VAL A 32 41.60 -13.55 -11.65
N VAL A 33 42.36 -13.75 -10.57
CA VAL A 33 41.84 -13.65 -9.20
C VAL A 33 41.32 -12.25 -8.90
N LEU A 34 42.04 -11.20 -9.32
CA LEU A 34 41.59 -9.80 -9.17
C LEU A 34 40.28 -9.54 -9.95
N ILE A 35 40.16 -10.04 -11.18
CA ILE A 35 38.90 -9.91 -11.96
C ILE A 35 37.74 -10.61 -11.25
N ILE A 36 37.95 -11.80 -10.68
CA ILE A 36 36.92 -12.53 -9.92
C ILE A 36 36.53 -11.75 -8.65
N LEU A 37 37.50 -11.21 -7.91
CA LEU A 37 37.25 -10.43 -6.68
C LEU A 37 36.52 -9.11 -6.99
N VAL A 38 36.92 -8.39 -8.05
CA VAL A 38 36.25 -7.15 -8.49
C VAL A 38 34.84 -7.45 -9.01
N GLY A 39 34.66 -8.53 -9.78
CA GLY A 39 33.35 -8.96 -10.27
C GLY A 39 32.41 -9.36 -9.14
N TYR A 40 32.90 -10.10 -8.14
CA TYR A 40 32.14 -10.46 -6.95
C TYR A 40 31.79 -9.24 -6.09
N ALA A 41 32.74 -8.31 -5.88
CA ALA A 41 32.50 -7.08 -5.13
C ALA A 41 31.49 -6.15 -5.84
N ALA A 42 31.53 -6.07 -7.17
CA ALA A 42 30.54 -5.34 -7.96
C ALA A 42 29.16 -6.00 -7.88
N TRP A 43 29.06 -7.33 -8.04
CA TRP A 43 27.80 -8.06 -7.88
C TRP A 43 27.20 -7.86 -6.48
N ALA A 44 27.98 -8.08 -5.42
CA ALA A 44 27.51 -7.91 -4.04
C ALA A 44 27.15 -6.45 -3.70
N PHE A 45 27.76 -5.46 -4.38
CA PHE A 45 27.33 -4.06 -4.28
C PHE A 45 25.95 -3.85 -4.91
N PHE A 46 25.73 -4.31 -6.14
CA PHE A 46 24.44 -4.17 -6.82
C PHE A 46 23.32 -4.96 -6.15
N GLU A 47 23.61 -6.15 -5.61
CA GLU A 47 22.62 -7.05 -5.00
C GLU A 47 22.22 -6.66 -3.57
N HIS A 48 23.11 -6.01 -2.81
CA HIS A 48 22.92 -5.81 -1.37
C HIS A 48 23.12 -4.38 -0.86
N SER A 49 23.66 -3.46 -1.66
CA SER A 49 23.87 -2.07 -1.20
C SER A 49 22.69 -1.17 -1.57
N PRO A 50 22.04 -0.47 -0.62
CA PRO A 50 21.03 0.55 -0.95
C PRO A 50 21.59 1.69 -1.80
N ALA A 51 22.91 1.92 -1.77
CA ALA A 51 23.60 2.89 -2.63
C ALA A 51 23.58 2.51 -4.11
N ALA A 52 23.27 1.24 -4.46
CA ALA A 52 23.08 0.82 -5.83
C ALA A 52 21.70 1.20 -6.40
N ASN A 53 20.69 1.46 -5.56
CA ASN A 53 19.30 1.71 -5.98
C ASN A 53 19.17 2.85 -7.01
N VAL A 54 20.05 3.86 -6.92
CA VAL A 54 20.11 4.99 -7.87
C VAL A 54 20.37 4.57 -9.32
N PHE A 55 20.99 3.41 -9.55
CA PHE A 55 21.23 2.86 -10.89
C PHE A 55 19.92 2.57 -11.63
N CYS A 56 18.90 2.07 -10.94
CA CYS A 56 17.60 1.73 -11.54
C CYS A 56 16.94 2.97 -12.18
N ALA A 57 17.09 4.14 -11.54
CA ALA A 57 16.60 5.42 -12.04
C ALA A 57 17.33 5.99 -13.29
N THR A 58 18.31 5.26 -13.86
CA THR A 58 19.11 5.73 -15.01
C THR A 58 18.75 5.11 -16.36
N CYS A 59 17.95 4.04 -16.40
CA CYS A 59 17.70 3.26 -17.63
C CYS A 59 16.25 3.28 -18.12
N HIS A 60 15.27 3.23 -17.22
CA HIS A 60 13.85 3.25 -17.57
C HIS A 60 13.07 4.17 -16.62
N VAL A 61 11.75 4.25 -16.80
CA VAL A 61 10.86 5.07 -15.95
C VAL A 61 10.81 4.50 -14.52
N MET A 62 11.77 4.94 -13.70
CA MET A 62 11.99 4.51 -12.31
C MET A 62 12.37 5.69 -11.39
N LYS A 63 12.63 6.89 -11.95
CA LYS A 63 13.07 8.06 -11.19
C LYS A 63 12.12 8.50 -10.06
N PRO A 64 10.80 8.75 -10.28
CA PRO A 64 9.93 9.25 -9.21
C PRO A 64 9.75 8.20 -8.09
N PHE A 65 9.64 6.92 -8.48
CA PHE A 65 9.59 5.76 -7.57
C PHE A 65 10.83 5.69 -6.66
N TYR A 66 12.02 5.88 -7.23
CA TYR A 66 13.26 5.96 -6.46
C TYR A 66 13.27 7.16 -5.51
N GLU A 67 12.82 8.34 -5.96
CA GLU A 67 12.80 9.55 -5.14
C GLU A 67 11.84 9.41 -3.94
N GLU A 68 10.62 8.88 -4.12
CA GLU A 68 9.69 8.61 -3.01
C GLU A 68 10.18 7.45 -2.11
N PHE A 69 10.78 6.39 -2.68
CA PHE A 69 11.39 5.31 -1.90
C PHE A 69 12.50 5.81 -0.96
N GLN A 70 13.27 6.84 -1.35
CA GLN A 70 14.30 7.44 -0.48
C GLN A 70 13.72 8.22 0.72
N GLU A 71 12.46 8.63 0.69
CA GLU A 71 11.78 9.22 1.86
C GLU A 71 11.14 8.16 2.77
N SER A 72 11.00 6.92 2.28
CA SER A 72 10.32 5.83 3.00
C SER A 72 11.13 5.19 4.14
N PRO A 73 10.47 4.49 5.09
CA PRO A 73 11.15 3.61 6.05
C PRO A 73 11.98 2.48 5.40
N HIS A 74 11.69 2.14 4.15
CA HIS A 74 12.38 1.08 3.39
C HIS A 74 13.66 1.54 2.69
N ARG A 75 13.96 2.85 2.66
CA ARG A 75 15.18 3.44 2.04
C ARG A 75 16.53 2.81 2.45
N GLN A 76 16.55 2.10 3.58
CA GLN A 76 17.70 1.38 4.11
C GLN A 76 17.94 0.00 3.46
N PHE A 77 17.05 -0.45 2.58
CA PHE A 77 17.15 -1.71 1.84
C PHE A 77 17.53 -1.49 0.37
N ASN A 78 18.14 -2.50 -0.24
CA ASN A 78 18.36 -2.53 -1.68
C ASN A 78 17.04 -2.87 -2.40
N CYS A 79 16.80 -2.31 -3.59
CA CYS A 79 15.57 -2.59 -4.36
C CYS A 79 15.32 -4.09 -4.60
N HIS A 80 16.37 -4.92 -4.71
CA HIS A 80 16.28 -6.36 -4.94
C HIS A 80 15.67 -7.15 -3.77
N VAL A 81 15.46 -6.52 -2.61
CA VAL A 81 14.66 -7.10 -1.50
C VAL A 81 13.19 -7.26 -1.90
N CYS A 82 12.70 -6.41 -2.82
CA CYS A 82 11.34 -6.49 -3.38
C CYS A 82 11.34 -6.84 -4.88
N HIS A 83 12.38 -6.48 -5.63
CA HIS A 83 12.52 -6.73 -7.07
C HIS A 83 13.43 -7.94 -7.34
N VAL A 84 12.86 -9.13 -7.31
CA VAL A 84 13.57 -10.36 -7.69
C VAL A 84 13.86 -10.34 -9.20
N PHE A 85 15.13 -10.15 -9.57
CA PHE A 85 15.56 -10.11 -10.98
C PHE A 85 15.66 -11.50 -11.60
N ASP A 86 14.52 -11.99 -12.07
CA ASP A 86 14.40 -13.23 -12.85
C ASP A 86 14.46 -12.96 -14.38
N LEU A 87 14.18 -13.99 -15.20
CA LEU A 87 14.19 -13.90 -16.66
C LEU A 87 12.97 -13.16 -17.23
N GLU A 88 11.82 -13.16 -16.55
CA GLU A 88 10.63 -12.43 -16.97
C GLU A 88 10.72 -10.94 -16.63
N THR A 89 11.13 -10.62 -15.40
CA THR A 89 11.47 -9.27 -14.95
C THR A 89 12.50 -8.61 -15.87
N ALA A 90 13.57 -9.34 -16.23
CA ALA A 90 14.59 -8.84 -17.17
C ALA A 90 14.02 -8.53 -18.58
N GLN A 91 13.04 -9.30 -19.07
CA GLN A 91 12.36 -9.00 -20.33
C GLN A 91 11.48 -7.75 -20.21
N GLY A 92 10.80 -7.58 -19.07
CA GLY A 92 10.08 -6.35 -18.72
C GLY A 92 11.01 -5.12 -18.74
N THR A 93 12.13 -5.16 -18.02
CA THR A 93 13.11 -4.05 -18.00
C THR A 93 13.64 -3.70 -19.40
N ILE A 94 13.90 -4.70 -20.26
CA ILE A 94 14.35 -4.46 -21.65
C ILE A 94 13.24 -3.79 -22.49
N ARG A 95 11.96 -4.16 -22.29
CA ARG A 95 10.82 -3.50 -22.94
C ARG A 95 10.67 -2.05 -22.48
N GLU A 96 10.73 -1.79 -21.17
CA GLU A 96 10.58 -0.43 -20.64
C GLU A 96 11.76 0.47 -21.02
N LEU A 97 12.98 -0.07 -21.09
CA LEU A 97 14.16 0.61 -21.67
C LEU A 97 13.93 0.98 -23.14
N TYR A 98 13.37 0.08 -23.95
CA TYR A 98 13.03 0.36 -25.35
C TYR A 98 11.97 1.46 -25.48
N LEU A 99 10.87 1.39 -24.71
CA LEU A 99 9.82 2.40 -24.69
C LEU A 99 10.37 3.77 -24.24
N THR A 100 11.23 3.79 -23.22
CA THR A 100 11.90 5.01 -22.72
C THR A 100 12.77 5.65 -23.81
N ILE A 101 13.60 4.86 -24.50
CA ILE A 101 14.51 5.37 -25.55
C ILE A 101 13.77 5.80 -26.82
N THR A 102 12.62 5.17 -27.14
CA THR A 102 11.81 5.54 -28.31
C THR A 102 10.83 6.69 -28.07
N GLY A 103 10.73 7.20 -26.84
CA GLY A 103 9.74 8.22 -26.47
C GLY A 103 8.30 7.69 -26.45
N GLN A 104 8.14 6.39 -26.17
CA GLN A 104 6.87 5.66 -26.13
C GLN A 104 6.53 5.14 -24.72
N ALA A 105 7.31 5.49 -23.71
CA ALA A 105 7.00 5.15 -22.33
C ALA A 105 5.73 5.91 -21.87
N PRO A 106 4.84 5.26 -21.09
CA PRO A 106 3.69 5.94 -20.48
C PRO A 106 4.13 6.94 -19.41
N ASP A 107 3.19 7.75 -18.91
CA ASP A 107 3.54 8.86 -18.03
C ASP A 107 4.11 8.37 -16.68
N PRO A 108 5.19 8.97 -16.15
CA PRO A 108 5.80 8.52 -14.89
C PRO A 108 4.91 8.65 -13.65
N GLU A 109 3.95 9.58 -13.65
CA GLU A 109 3.00 9.80 -12.54
C GLU A 109 1.79 8.87 -12.65
N GLU A 110 1.28 8.64 -13.87
CA GLU A 110 0.30 7.59 -14.19
C GLU A 110 0.83 6.22 -13.71
N LEU A 111 2.06 5.86 -14.08
CA LEU A 111 2.71 4.66 -13.59
C LEU A 111 2.93 4.67 -12.06
N ARG A 112 3.22 5.82 -11.42
CA ARG A 112 3.40 5.90 -9.96
C ARG A 112 2.13 5.56 -9.20
N LEU A 113 0.98 5.97 -9.75
CA LEU A 113 -0.34 5.69 -9.19
C LEU A 113 -0.86 4.28 -9.53
N GLU A 114 -0.56 3.73 -10.72
CA GLU A 114 -1.16 2.49 -11.22
C GLU A 114 -0.25 1.24 -11.20
N ALA A 115 1.09 1.38 -11.12
CA ALA A 115 1.97 0.20 -11.11
C ALA A 115 1.75 -0.67 -9.85
N ARG A 116 1.49 -1.96 -10.04
CA ARG A 116 1.32 -2.96 -8.97
C ARG A 116 2.23 -4.16 -9.24
N LEU A 117 2.71 -4.79 -8.17
CA LEU A 117 3.65 -5.91 -8.21
C LEU A 117 3.14 -7.04 -7.32
N HIS A 118 3.22 -8.28 -7.79
CA HIS A 118 2.93 -9.46 -6.97
C HIS A 118 4.18 -9.80 -6.16
N ILE A 119 4.28 -9.20 -4.97
CA ILE A 119 5.44 -9.27 -4.06
C ILE A 119 5.00 -9.47 -2.60
N GLU A 120 3.95 -10.27 -2.37
CA GLU A 120 3.51 -10.55 -0.99
C GLU A 120 4.57 -11.32 -0.20
N ASP A 121 5.20 -12.35 -0.78
CA ASP A 121 6.26 -13.13 -0.11
C ASP A 121 7.42 -12.23 0.37
N GLU A 122 7.87 -11.28 -0.46
CA GLU A 122 8.89 -10.28 -0.10
C GLU A 122 8.44 -9.38 1.07
N CYS A 123 7.16 -9.00 1.10
CA CYS A 123 6.61 -8.25 2.23
C CYS A 123 6.58 -9.12 3.50
N LEU A 124 6.14 -10.37 3.40
CA LEU A 124 5.98 -11.30 4.53
C LEU A 124 7.31 -11.76 5.15
N GLN A 125 8.44 -11.63 4.44
CA GLN A 125 9.78 -11.82 5.03
C GLN A 125 10.04 -10.91 6.25
N CYS A 126 9.40 -9.74 6.31
CA CYS A 126 9.49 -8.79 7.42
C CYS A 126 8.16 -8.51 8.12
N HIS A 127 7.04 -8.45 7.38
CA HIS A 127 5.73 -8.05 7.87
C HIS A 127 4.83 -9.26 8.14
N ARG A 128 4.89 -9.80 9.36
CA ARG A 128 4.09 -10.98 9.75
C ARG A 128 2.58 -10.69 9.73
N ARG A 129 1.80 -11.58 9.09
CA ARG A 129 0.32 -11.44 8.98
C ARG A 129 -0.38 -11.27 10.33
N GLU A 130 0.09 -11.93 11.39
CA GLU A 130 -0.48 -11.85 12.75
C GLU A 130 -0.23 -10.49 13.43
N ASP A 131 0.79 -9.74 13.00
CA ASP A 131 1.00 -8.36 13.44
C ASP A 131 0.18 -7.37 12.59
N LEU A 132 0.05 -7.62 11.28
CA LEU A 132 -0.75 -6.81 10.37
C LEU A 132 -2.24 -6.83 10.75
N ALA A 133 -2.81 -8.01 11.00
CA ALA A 133 -4.23 -8.22 11.31
C ALA A 133 -4.74 -7.49 12.57
N LYS A 134 -3.84 -6.92 13.39
CA LYS A 134 -4.19 -6.10 14.56
C LYS A 134 -4.76 -4.73 14.19
N LEU A 135 -4.55 -4.26 12.96
CA LEU A 135 -5.12 -3.03 12.43
C LEU A 135 -6.52 -3.32 11.84
N PRO A 136 -7.59 -2.58 12.22
CA PRO A 136 -8.95 -2.89 11.77
C PRO A 136 -9.18 -2.90 10.25
N LEU A 137 -8.39 -2.15 9.47
CA LEU A 137 -8.36 -2.27 8.01
C LEU A 137 -7.91 -3.67 7.57
N HIS A 138 -6.74 -4.15 8.02
CA HIS A 138 -6.24 -5.48 7.67
C HIS A 138 -7.14 -6.60 8.19
N ASN A 139 -7.72 -6.45 9.39
CA ASN A 139 -8.65 -7.44 9.95
C ASN A 139 -9.88 -7.73 9.05
N ILE A 140 -10.19 -6.84 8.10
CA ILE A 140 -11.28 -7.00 7.12
C ILE A 140 -10.74 -7.30 5.71
N HIS A 141 -9.58 -6.75 5.33
CA HIS A 141 -9.07 -6.79 3.94
C HIS A 141 -7.86 -7.71 3.72
N LEU A 142 -7.28 -8.33 4.76
CA LEU A 142 -6.13 -9.23 4.60
C LEU A 142 -6.49 -10.51 3.82
N GLU A 143 -7.73 -11.01 3.95
CA GLU A 143 -8.26 -12.08 3.10
C GLU A 143 -8.38 -11.64 1.63
N VAL A 144 -8.63 -10.36 1.35
CA VAL A 144 -8.67 -9.82 -0.01
C VAL A 144 -7.26 -9.74 -0.61
N ALA A 145 -6.26 -9.33 0.18
CA ALA A 145 -4.85 -9.34 -0.24
C ALA A 145 -4.36 -10.78 -0.53
N GLU A 146 -4.73 -11.75 0.33
CA GLU A 146 -4.43 -13.17 0.14
C GLU A 146 -5.12 -13.77 -1.10
N ILE A 147 -6.38 -13.39 -1.40
CA ILE A 147 -7.07 -13.78 -2.64
C ILE A 147 -6.43 -13.13 -3.89
N ALA A 148 -5.85 -11.94 -3.75
CA ALA A 148 -5.15 -11.22 -4.82
C ALA A 148 -3.67 -11.63 -5.00
N ASP A 149 -3.14 -12.47 -4.10
CA ASP A 149 -1.72 -12.84 -4.01
C ASP A 149 -0.79 -11.59 -4.06
N SER A 150 -1.21 -10.53 -3.37
CA SER A 150 -0.53 -9.24 -3.38
C SER A 150 -1.03 -8.27 -2.31
N CYS A 151 -0.14 -7.95 -1.38
CA CYS A 151 -0.27 -6.77 -0.52
C CYS A 151 -0.26 -5.44 -1.32
N THR A 152 0.33 -5.39 -2.52
CA THR A 152 0.50 -4.10 -3.22
C THR A 152 -0.80 -3.54 -3.79
N PHE A 153 -1.82 -4.37 -3.97
CA PHE A 153 -3.15 -3.95 -4.43
C PHE A 153 -3.74 -2.81 -3.58
N CYS A 154 -3.41 -2.79 -2.29
CA CYS A 154 -3.76 -1.70 -1.35
C CYS A 154 -2.55 -0.87 -0.87
N HIS A 155 -1.33 -1.23 -1.26
CA HIS A 155 -0.08 -0.60 -0.85
C HIS A 155 0.91 -0.57 -2.04
N SER A 156 0.75 0.38 -2.97
CA SER A 156 1.72 0.56 -4.05
C SER A 156 3.15 0.60 -3.48
N SER A 157 4.01 -0.28 -4.01
CA SER A 157 5.35 -0.59 -3.48
C SER A 157 6.32 0.59 -3.42
N HIS A 158 5.95 1.69 -4.07
CA HIS A 158 6.72 2.91 -4.19
C HIS A 158 6.01 4.14 -3.60
N LEU A 159 4.79 3.99 -3.07
CA LEU A 159 4.08 5.06 -2.36
C LEU A 159 4.34 5.00 -0.86
N LEU A 160 4.55 6.15 -0.22
CA LEU A 160 4.78 6.24 1.23
C LEU A 160 3.55 5.85 2.07
N LYS A 161 2.35 5.95 1.48
CA LYS A 161 1.04 5.63 2.07
C LYS A 161 0.10 5.12 0.96
N PRO A 162 -0.92 4.31 1.28
CA PRO A 162 -2.03 4.06 0.36
C PRO A 162 -2.71 5.34 -0.10
N HIS A 163 -3.11 5.34 -1.37
CA HIS A 163 -3.78 6.42 -2.08
C HIS A 163 -5.27 6.12 -2.25
N ASN A 164 -6.10 7.13 -2.57
CA ASN A 164 -7.55 6.89 -2.71
C ASN A 164 -7.88 5.97 -3.89
N SER A 165 -7.03 5.94 -4.93
CA SER A 165 -7.12 4.97 -6.04
C SER A 165 -6.98 3.51 -5.59
N ASP A 166 -6.21 3.23 -4.54
CA ASP A 166 -6.07 1.86 -4.01
C ASP A 166 -7.42 1.29 -3.55
N CYS A 167 -8.26 2.15 -2.96
CA CYS A 167 -9.59 1.79 -2.46
C CYS A 167 -10.64 1.73 -3.60
N THR A 168 -10.61 2.69 -4.52
CA THR A 168 -11.67 2.83 -5.54
C THR A 168 -11.62 1.80 -6.68
N GLN A 169 -10.55 1.00 -6.77
CA GLN A 169 -10.50 -0.20 -7.63
C GLN A 169 -11.64 -1.19 -7.36
N CYS A 170 -12.05 -1.34 -6.09
CA CYS A 170 -13.10 -2.27 -5.68
C CYS A 170 -14.31 -1.58 -5.02
N HIS A 171 -14.10 -0.38 -4.48
CA HIS A 171 -15.13 0.35 -3.76
C HIS A 171 -15.65 1.55 -4.56
N ASP A 172 -16.92 1.50 -4.94
CA ASP A 172 -17.67 2.65 -5.44
C ASP A 172 -17.63 3.79 -4.40
N LEU A 173 -16.98 4.91 -4.75
CA LEU A 173 -16.73 6.02 -3.85
C LEU A 173 -18.01 6.75 -3.44
N GLU A 174 -18.95 6.95 -4.37
CA GLU A 174 -20.23 7.63 -4.10
C GLU A 174 -21.10 6.77 -3.17
N ARG A 175 -21.13 5.46 -3.41
CA ARG A 175 -21.84 4.49 -2.56
C ARG A 175 -21.16 4.26 -1.21
N MET A 176 -19.83 4.39 -1.12
CA MET A 176 -19.12 4.41 0.17
C MET A 176 -19.42 5.69 0.94
N LEU A 177 -19.34 6.86 0.28
CA LEU A 177 -19.76 8.15 0.83
C LEU A 177 -21.18 8.03 1.38
N GLU A 178 -22.14 7.57 0.58
CA GLU A 178 -23.55 7.44 0.97
C GLU A 178 -23.78 6.43 2.10
N LYS A 179 -23.02 5.32 2.17
CA LYS A 179 -23.13 4.32 3.26
C LYS A 179 -22.41 4.72 4.55
N HIS A 180 -21.23 5.34 4.44
CA HIS A 180 -20.52 5.91 5.57
C HIS A 180 -21.43 6.96 6.19
N LYS A 181 -21.89 7.94 5.39
CA LYS A 181 -23.00 8.83 5.73
C LYS A 181 -24.21 8.04 6.28
N GLY A 182 -24.67 6.98 5.62
CA GLY A 182 -25.86 6.21 6.00
C GLY A 182 -25.82 5.64 7.42
N TYR A 183 -24.68 5.09 7.86
CA TYR A 183 -24.43 4.65 9.25
C TYR A 183 -24.76 5.75 10.26
N HIS A 184 -24.65 7.01 9.85
CA HIS A 184 -24.66 8.12 10.77
C HIS A 184 -26.06 8.51 11.30
N ARG A 185 -27.12 8.84 10.56
CA ARG A 185 -28.33 9.42 11.23
C ARG A 185 -29.09 8.34 12.06
N TYR A 186 -28.72 7.06 11.90
CA TYR A 186 -29.30 5.86 12.52
C TYR A 186 -29.18 5.78 14.05
N ALA A 187 -27.97 5.76 14.63
CA ALA A 187 -27.83 5.56 16.09
C ALA A 187 -28.35 6.76 16.91
N PHE A 188 -28.49 7.94 16.28
CA PHE A 188 -29.19 9.10 16.82
C PHE A 188 -30.67 8.76 17.14
N ALA A 189 -31.35 8.01 16.25
CA ALA A 189 -32.72 7.58 16.46
C ALA A 189 -32.82 6.47 17.53
N ILE A 190 -31.81 5.61 17.66
CA ILE A 190 -31.76 4.58 18.71
C ILE A 190 -31.73 5.21 20.11
N THR A 191 -30.86 6.21 20.35
CA THR A 191 -30.77 6.86 21.68
C THR A 191 -32.10 7.51 22.10
N ILE A 192 -32.81 8.15 21.17
CA ILE A 192 -34.14 8.75 21.42
C ILE A 192 -35.16 7.68 21.83
N LEU A 193 -35.14 6.50 21.20
CA LEU A 193 -36.03 5.39 21.56
C LEU A 193 -35.71 4.79 22.94
N GLU A 194 -34.43 4.72 23.31
CA GLU A 194 -33.98 4.20 24.59
C GLU A 194 -34.30 5.16 25.76
N GLU A 195 -34.08 6.47 25.59
CA GLU A 195 -34.45 7.48 26.60
C GLU A 195 -35.97 7.58 26.81
N GLN A 196 -36.76 7.43 25.74
CA GLN A 196 -38.23 7.36 25.82
C GLN A 196 -38.72 5.99 26.37
N ASN A 197 -37.81 5.02 26.59
CA ASN A 197 -38.07 3.64 27.00
C ASN A 197 -38.97 2.85 26.03
N VAL A 198 -38.98 3.22 24.74
CA VAL A 198 -39.82 2.64 23.67
C VAL A 198 -39.05 1.53 22.93
N THR A 199 -38.60 0.53 23.69
CA THR A 199 -37.72 -0.55 23.18
C THR A 199 -38.45 -1.86 22.85
N ARG A 200 -39.78 -1.92 23.02
CA ARG A 200 -40.60 -3.11 22.70
C ARG A 200 -41.94 -2.70 22.06
N ASN A 201 -42.12 -3.11 20.80
CA ASN A 201 -43.31 -2.92 19.97
C ASN A 201 -43.60 -1.46 19.52
N LEU A 202 -42.69 -0.90 18.72
CA LEU A 202 -43.02 0.21 17.82
C LEU A 202 -44.03 -0.24 16.74
N PRO A 203 -45.01 0.58 16.34
CA PRO A 203 -45.83 0.33 15.16
C PRO A 203 -44.98 0.29 13.87
N PRO A 204 -45.34 -0.52 12.85
CA PRO A 204 -44.60 -0.60 11.59
C PRO A 204 -44.38 0.76 10.92
N GLU A 205 -45.38 1.64 10.96
CA GLU A 205 -45.35 2.97 10.36
C GLU A 205 -44.26 3.85 11.00
N VAL A 206 -44.05 3.73 12.32
CA VAL A 206 -43.02 4.48 13.05
C VAL A 206 -41.62 3.92 12.74
N LEU A 207 -41.51 2.59 12.56
CA LEU A 207 -40.27 1.96 12.13
C LEU A 207 -39.84 2.38 10.71
N ASP A 208 -40.80 2.62 9.82
CA ASP A 208 -40.52 3.10 8.47
C ASP A 208 -40.19 4.61 8.44
N ILE A 209 -40.90 5.44 9.21
CA ILE A 209 -40.56 6.85 9.42
C ILE A 209 -39.13 6.99 9.99
N ILE A 210 -38.73 6.12 10.92
CA ILE A 210 -37.35 6.16 11.46
C ILE A 210 -36.33 5.83 10.37
N LYS A 211 -36.57 4.86 9.48
CA LYS A 211 -35.66 4.58 8.35
C LYS A 211 -35.56 5.77 7.38
N GLU A 212 -36.67 6.47 7.17
CA GLU A 212 -36.78 7.63 6.27
C GLU A 212 -36.10 8.88 6.84
N VAL A 213 -36.19 9.10 8.16
CA VAL A 213 -35.53 10.21 8.85
C VAL A 213 -34.04 9.94 9.10
N ALA A 214 -33.58 8.68 9.19
CA ALA A 214 -32.34 8.32 9.87
C ALA A 214 -31.10 7.85 9.04
N GLY A 215 -30.62 8.60 8.01
CA GLY A 215 -29.18 8.60 7.54
C GLY A 215 -28.75 9.92 6.79
N PRO A 216 -27.58 10.65 6.96
CA PRO A 216 -26.47 10.79 7.98
C PRO A 216 -26.57 11.81 9.17
N SER A 217 -25.98 11.50 10.35
CA SER A 217 -25.54 12.46 11.43
C SER A 217 -24.75 11.97 12.70
N VAL A 218 -24.63 10.69 13.09
CA VAL A 218 -23.90 10.19 14.32
C VAL A 218 -22.40 10.45 14.40
N GLU A 219 -21.74 11.03 13.39
CA GLU A 219 -20.28 11.28 13.39
C GLU A 219 -19.80 11.83 14.74
N CYS A 220 -20.45 12.91 15.18
CA CYS A 220 -20.20 13.57 16.45
C CYS A 220 -20.36 12.61 17.65
N TYR A 221 -21.41 11.78 17.66
CA TYR A 221 -21.75 10.91 18.79
C TYR A 221 -20.81 9.72 18.97
N ARG A 222 -20.01 9.36 17.95
CA ARG A 222 -18.92 8.35 18.09
C ARG A 222 -17.77 8.84 18.98
N CYS A 223 -17.69 10.15 19.23
CA CYS A 223 -16.75 10.78 20.16
C CYS A 223 -17.48 11.47 21.32
N HIS A 224 -18.64 12.10 21.09
CA HIS A 224 -19.33 12.94 22.07
C HIS A 224 -20.48 12.25 22.83
N GLY A 225 -20.83 11.00 22.50
CA GLY A 225 -21.79 10.21 23.26
C GLY A 225 -21.17 9.64 24.54
N GLU A 226 -21.96 9.53 25.62
CA GLU A 226 -21.45 9.10 26.94
C GLU A 226 -20.79 7.71 26.90
N THR A 227 -21.27 6.83 26.02
CA THR A 227 -20.80 5.45 25.81
C THR A 227 -19.67 5.33 24.79
N ALA A 228 -19.14 6.42 24.24
CA ALA A 228 -18.08 6.41 23.25
C ALA A 228 -16.75 5.88 23.81
N THR A 229 -16.07 4.99 23.07
CA THR A 229 -14.74 4.45 23.41
C THR A 229 -13.68 5.54 23.60
N TRP A 230 -13.88 6.69 22.96
CA TRP A 230 -13.03 7.88 23.05
C TRP A 230 -13.88 9.10 23.42
N ASN A 231 -14.62 9.01 24.53
CA ASN A 231 -15.55 10.03 25.00
C ASN A 231 -14.87 11.40 25.19
N VAL A 232 -15.38 12.41 24.47
CA VAL A 232 -15.12 13.84 24.61
C VAL A 232 -16.44 14.49 25.04
N PRO A 233 -16.66 14.76 26.34
CA PRO A 233 -17.97 15.18 26.83
C PRO A 233 -18.43 16.52 26.22
N LEU A 234 -19.72 16.63 25.93
CA LEU A 234 -20.35 17.87 25.46
C LEU A 234 -20.39 18.93 26.56
N ASP A 235 -20.24 20.20 26.17
CA ASP A 235 -20.43 21.33 27.07
C ASP A 235 -21.92 21.47 27.46
N PRO A 236 -22.26 21.87 28.71
CA PRO A 236 -23.65 22.13 29.12
C PRO A 236 -24.44 23.04 28.17
N GLN A 237 -23.79 23.99 27.51
CA GLN A 237 -24.42 24.91 26.55
C GLN A 237 -24.94 24.19 25.29
N CYS A 238 -24.38 23.04 24.91
CA CYS A 238 -24.85 22.21 23.81
C CYS A 238 -26.27 21.67 24.07
N TYR A 239 -26.53 21.22 25.31
CA TYR A 239 -27.83 20.72 25.73
C TYR A 239 -28.89 21.84 25.77
N VAL A 240 -28.50 23.05 26.21
CA VAL A 240 -29.37 24.24 26.13
C VAL A 240 -29.72 24.57 24.68
N GLY A 241 -28.74 24.52 23.77
CA GLY A 241 -28.99 24.71 22.33
C GLY A 241 -29.97 23.68 21.75
N ALA A 242 -29.80 22.40 22.09
CA ALA A 242 -30.72 21.34 21.66
C ALA A 242 -32.15 21.52 22.19
N LEU A 243 -32.31 21.95 23.45
CA LEU A 243 -33.61 22.30 24.05
C LEU A 243 -34.26 23.53 23.39
N GLU A 244 -33.46 24.45 22.84
CA GLU A 244 -33.92 25.57 22.01
C GLU A 244 -34.17 25.17 20.54
N GLY A 245 -34.07 23.88 20.20
CA GLY A 245 -34.33 23.35 18.84
C GLY A 245 -33.19 23.56 17.84
N LYS A 246 -31.98 23.89 18.30
CA LYS A 246 -30.80 24.12 17.46
C LYS A 246 -30.05 22.83 17.21
N THR A 247 -29.56 22.64 15.99
CA THR A 247 -28.70 21.50 15.62
C THR A 247 -27.24 21.75 16.05
N CYS A 248 -26.40 20.71 16.02
CA CYS A 248 -24.96 20.86 16.27
C CYS A 248 -24.32 21.92 15.35
N LEU A 249 -24.73 21.94 14.07
CA LEU A 249 -24.21 22.86 13.05
C LEU A 249 -24.81 24.27 13.16
N ASP A 250 -25.84 24.52 13.99
CA ASP A 250 -26.33 25.87 14.25
C ASP A 250 -25.38 26.71 15.12
N CYS A 251 -24.45 26.05 15.82
CA CYS A 251 -23.36 26.70 16.55
C CYS A 251 -21.98 26.32 15.99
N HIS A 252 -21.77 25.07 15.56
CA HIS A 252 -20.53 24.61 14.95
C HIS A 252 -20.53 24.76 13.42
N LYS A 253 -20.77 25.99 12.94
CA LYS A 253 -20.85 26.32 11.50
C LYS A 253 -19.53 26.19 10.76
N ASP A 254 -18.43 26.39 11.50
CA ASP A 254 -17.06 26.35 11.00
C ASP A 254 -16.38 25.00 11.28
N LEU A 255 -17.15 23.94 11.61
CA LEU A 255 -16.65 22.58 11.41
C LEU A 255 -16.51 22.35 9.91
N PRO A 256 -15.38 21.79 9.42
CA PRO A 256 -15.26 21.43 8.03
C PRO A 256 -16.31 20.38 7.65
N GLU A 257 -16.84 20.45 6.42
CA GLU A 257 -17.37 19.25 5.79
C GLU A 257 -16.24 18.20 5.76
N ILE A 258 -16.55 16.95 6.10
CA ILE A 258 -15.57 15.86 5.99
C ILE A 258 -15.45 15.49 4.51
N ASP A 259 -14.63 16.27 3.81
CA ASP A 259 -14.39 16.13 2.37
C ASP A 259 -13.40 15.00 2.06
N ILE A 260 -13.90 13.77 2.14
CA ILE A 260 -13.16 12.58 1.74
C ILE A 260 -13.02 12.42 0.20
N SER A 261 -13.21 13.49 -0.58
CA SER A 261 -12.75 13.51 -1.98
C SER A 261 -11.24 13.79 -2.06
N ASP A 262 -10.73 14.73 -1.26
CA ASP A 262 -9.30 15.04 -1.12
C ASP A 262 -8.64 14.30 0.08
N ASP A 263 -9.36 14.04 1.17
CA ASP A 263 -8.81 13.32 2.33
C ASP A 263 -8.55 11.83 2.05
N ARG A 264 -7.43 11.30 2.55
CA ARG A 264 -7.07 9.88 2.35
C ARG A 264 -7.91 8.95 3.21
N CYS A 265 -8.51 7.91 2.61
CA CYS A 265 -9.34 6.92 3.32
C CYS A 265 -8.63 6.28 4.53
N THR A 266 -7.30 6.12 4.46
CA THR A 266 -6.50 5.57 5.57
C THR A 266 -6.38 6.48 6.79
N GLU A 267 -6.64 7.79 6.68
CA GLU A 267 -6.43 8.71 7.81
C GLU A 267 -7.58 8.63 8.84
N CYS A 268 -8.80 8.30 8.38
CA CYS A 268 -9.93 7.96 9.25
C CYS A 268 -9.89 6.49 9.74
N HIS A 269 -9.46 5.54 8.90
CA HIS A 269 -9.57 4.10 9.14
C HIS A 269 -8.35 3.43 9.81
N ARG A 270 -7.34 4.20 10.22
CA ARG A 270 -6.10 3.69 10.85
C ARG A 270 -6.19 3.37 12.35
N LYS A 271 -7.31 3.70 13.01
CA LYS A 271 -7.56 3.43 14.44
C LYS A 271 -8.01 1.99 14.68
#